data_AF-A0A6A5ZDC5-F1
#
_entry.id   AF-A0A6A5ZDC5-F1
#
_cell.length_a   1.000
_cell.length_b   1.000
_cell.length_c   1.000
_cell.angle_alpha   90.00
_cell.angle_beta   90.00
_cell.angle_gamma   90.00
#
_symmetry.space_group_name_H-M   'P 1'
#
loop_
_entity.id
_entity.type
_entity.pdbx_description
1 polymer ?
#
loop_
_entity_poly.entity_id
_entity_poly.type
_entity_poly.pdbx_seq_one_letter_code
_entity_poly.pdbx_strand_id
1 'polypeptide(L)'
;MPSIISTLSLTAILLSTSRAELDWTNSTAIVESAKVYADTLVNGYYGASPPGHPLGLFLADEINGRFDEYIIWSQSAVIWETLTTYANLTGDMQYNDRVVEALYAQAGENEDYMPKNRTSLKPADLFGNQNQSQWALAALSAAELESQKPIDGKPTFLKLAQNVFDSQVARWDNDTCGGGLREAIVKSKDKNATDNFNWKTAASNSNFFLLAARLHRITGNETYADWAESSFTWAQKVGMIAGNWSMKEWFQIVDDKCEGFNDEEDTGLSSSFGNFLEGATTMANITYNIFTGEHETWKDRANSLSDTIETFRTGQKRNQTINNPCPGFSLDEPECGAIRTTQYAHSLGRATYFGQGSLGGAMITYIPNYLQWSADAAASLCTSAKSSLHYSDGSEKNVDFQTYCDGAWGTNQMLFQVGDVRNAAAALEVLQGSLWTMKRQSAATPTSGAPAPTATDKKGGAETLKGRSSVVAAIAAVVVAVVAL
;
A
#
# COMPACT_ATOMS: atom_id res chain seq x y z
N MET A 1 -9.39 -65.49 -19.77
CA MET A 1 -8.63 -64.31 -20.24
C MET A 1 -9.53 -63.47 -21.13
N PRO A 2 -10.04 -62.33 -20.64
CA PRO A 2 -10.46 -61.23 -21.49
C PRO A 2 -9.55 -60.02 -21.23
N SER A 3 -9.00 -59.43 -22.30
CA SER A 3 -8.26 -58.17 -22.23
C SER A 3 -9.25 -57.02 -22.26
N ILE A 4 -9.36 -56.30 -21.13
CA ILE A 4 -10.06 -55.01 -21.02
C ILE A 4 -9.08 -53.95 -21.52
N ILE A 5 -9.35 -53.37 -22.69
CA ILE A 5 -8.70 -52.14 -23.14
C ILE A 5 -9.54 -50.99 -22.60
N SER A 6 -9.08 -50.39 -21.50
CA SER A 6 -9.59 -49.12 -21.01
C SER A 6 -8.93 -48.00 -21.82
N THR A 7 -9.70 -47.37 -22.70
CA THR A 7 -9.30 -46.12 -23.35
C THR A 7 -9.55 -44.97 -22.38
N LEU A 8 -8.50 -44.56 -21.67
CA LEU A 8 -8.47 -43.28 -20.97
C LEU A 8 -8.36 -42.17 -22.02
N SER A 9 -9.44 -41.43 -22.26
CA SER A 9 -9.39 -40.17 -23.03
C SER A 9 -8.62 -39.14 -22.21
N LEU A 10 -7.33 -39.01 -22.50
CA LEU A 10 -6.51 -37.89 -22.03
C LEU A 10 -6.81 -36.70 -22.95
N THR A 11 -7.80 -35.88 -22.58
CA THR A 11 -8.02 -34.59 -23.23
C THR A 11 -6.92 -33.65 -22.75
N ALA A 12 -5.76 -33.69 -23.40
CA ALA A 12 -4.76 -32.64 -23.27
C ALA A 12 -5.35 -31.38 -23.91
N ILE A 13 -5.87 -30.48 -23.07
CA ILE A 13 -6.11 -29.09 -23.48
C ILE A 13 -4.72 -28.49 -23.67
N LEU A 14 -4.21 -28.58 -24.89
CA LEU A 14 -3.21 -27.66 -25.39
C LEU A 14 -3.85 -26.27 -25.34
N LEU A 15 -3.58 -25.50 -24.29
CA LEU A 15 -3.77 -24.05 -24.36
C LEU A 15 -2.76 -23.53 -25.38
N SER A 16 -3.18 -23.51 -26.65
CA SER A 16 -2.64 -22.57 -27.61
C SER A 16 -2.82 -21.17 -27.03
N THR A 17 -1.72 -20.52 -26.65
CA THR A 17 -1.69 -19.15 -26.15
C THR A 17 -2.02 -18.18 -27.29
N SER A 18 -3.29 -18.12 -27.68
CA SER A 18 -3.85 -16.88 -28.21
C SER A 18 -4.10 -16.00 -26.98
N ARG A 19 -3.14 -15.13 -26.70
CA ARG A 19 -3.16 -14.12 -25.65
C ARG A 19 -4.38 -13.22 -25.83
N ALA A 20 -5.47 -13.54 -25.13
CA ALA A 20 -6.61 -12.65 -25.04
C ALA A 20 -6.16 -11.42 -24.23
N GLU A 21 -6.44 -10.22 -24.75
CA GLU A 21 -6.36 -9.00 -23.94
C GLU A 21 -7.25 -9.20 -22.70
N LEU A 22 -6.76 -8.80 -21.52
CA LEU A 22 -7.54 -8.93 -20.30
C LEU A 22 -8.75 -8.01 -20.43
N ASP A 23 -9.97 -8.54 -20.26
CA ASP A 23 -11.16 -7.70 -20.26
C ASP A 23 -11.24 -6.94 -18.94
N TRP A 24 -10.77 -5.68 -18.98
CA TRP A 24 -10.75 -4.77 -17.84
C TRP A 24 -12.13 -4.29 -17.38
N THR A 25 -13.20 -4.71 -18.04
CA THR A 25 -14.58 -4.51 -17.56
C THR A 25 -15.12 -5.74 -16.84
N ASN A 26 -14.41 -6.87 -16.90
CA ASN A 26 -14.81 -8.13 -16.31
C ASN A 26 -14.01 -8.42 -15.03
N SER A 27 -14.61 -8.09 -13.88
CA SER A 27 -14.02 -8.35 -12.56
C SER A 27 -13.66 -9.82 -12.35
N THR A 28 -14.37 -10.77 -12.97
CA THR A 28 -14.09 -12.21 -12.82
C THR A 28 -12.72 -12.57 -13.42
N ALA A 29 -12.43 -12.10 -14.62
CA ALA A 29 -11.15 -12.37 -15.30
C ALA A 29 -9.95 -11.76 -14.55
N ILE A 30 -10.14 -10.55 -13.99
CA ILE A 30 -9.11 -9.89 -13.17
C ILE A 30 -8.90 -10.66 -11.85
N VAL A 31 -9.96 -11.12 -11.19
CA VAL A 31 -9.89 -11.93 -9.97
C VAL A 31 -9.21 -13.28 -10.23
N GLU A 32 -9.54 -13.96 -11.33
CA GLU A 32 -8.89 -15.21 -11.74
C GLU A 32 -7.40 -15.01 -12.02
N SER A 33 -7.03 -13.90 -12.66
CA SER A 33 -5.62 -13.56 -12.86
C SER A 33 -4.93 -13.29 -11.54
N ALA A 34 -5.52 -12.46 -10.66
CA ALA A 34 -4.96 -12.12 -9.35
C ALA A 34 -4.69 -13.35 -8.47
N LYS A 35 -5.55 -14.38 -8.54
CA LYS A 35 -5.35 -15.67 -7.86
C LYS A 35 -4.02 -16.34 -8.21
N VAL A 36 -3.65 -16.30 -9.49
CA VAL A 36 -2.41 -16.90 -10.00
C VAL A 36 -1.17 -16.20 -9.41
N TYR A 37 -1.18 -14.87 -9.35
CA TYR A 37 -0.08 -14.11 -8.74
C TYR A 37 -0.03 -14.29 -7.22
N ALA A 38 -1.17 -14.29 -6.53
CA ALA A 38 -1.23 -14.52 -5.08
C ALA A 38 -0.69 -15.92 -4.71
N ASP A 39 -1.07 -16.95 -5.47
CA ASP A 39 -0.52 -18.30 -5.33
C ASP A 39 1.00 -18.35 -5.57
N THR A 40 1.46 -17.68 -6.61
CA THR A 40 2.91 -17.58 -6.89
C THR A 40 3.67 -16.94 -5.73
N LEU A 41 3.16 -15.83 -5.17
CA LEU A 41 3.79 -15.17 -4.03
C LEU A 41 3.86 -16.10 -2.81
N VAL A 42 2.73 -16.68 -2.43
CA VAL A 42 2.63 -17.42 -1.16
C VAL A 42 3.18 -18.83 -1.28
N ASN A 43 2.81 -19.60 -2.30
CA ASN A 43 3.23 -20.99 -2.45
C ASN A 43 4.55 -21.11 -3.21
N GLY A 44 4.75 -20.27 -4.23
CA GLY A 44 5.97 -20.27 -5.05
C GLY A 44 7.18 -19.69 -4.32
N TYR A 45 7.07 -18.46 -3.81
CA TYR A 45 8.21 -17.77 -3.18
C TYR A 45 8.29 -18.01 -1.67
N TYR A 46 7.26 -17.66 -0.89
CA TYR A 46 7.30 -17.82 0.56
C TYR A 46 7.27 -19.30 0.99
N GLY A 47 6.42 -20.10 0.34
CA GLY A 47 6.29 -21.52 0.59
C GLY A 47 7.57 -22.29 0.24
N ALA A 48 8.46 -21.72 -0.56
CA ALA A 48 9.75 -22.29 -0.92
C ALA A 48 10.89 -21.91 0.03
N SER A 49 10.66 -21.13 1.08
CA SER A 49 11.72 -20.82 2.06
C SER A 49 12.33 -22.09 2.70
N PRO A 50 13.67 -22.16 2.85
CA PRO A 50 14.34 -23.30 3.47
C PRO A 50 14.11 -23.34 4.99
N PRO A 51 14.36 -24.49 5.65
CA PRO A 51 14.34 -24.57 7.11
C PRO A 51 15.29 -23.53 7.74
N GLY A 52 14.81 -22.81 8.76
CA GLY A 52 15.59 -21.77 9.43
C GLY A 52 15.48 -20.38 8.79
N HIS A 53 14.80 -20.25 7.64
CA HIS A 53 14.48 -18.95 7.05
C HIS A 53 13.62 -18.10 8.00
N PRO A 54 13.90 -16.79 8.17
CA PRO A 54 13.11 -15.93 9.05
C PRO A 54 11.63 -15.86 8.64
N LEU A 55 10.73 -16.14 9.59
CA LEU A 55 9.28 -16.10 9.37
C LEU A 55 8.84 -14.70 8.93
N GLY A 56 7.93 -14.64 7.96
CA GLY A 56 7.40 -13.39 7.42
C GLY A 56 8.33 -12.66 6.44
N LEU A 57 9.51 -13.20 6.11
CA LEU A 57 10.38 -12.63 5.07
C LEU A 57 10.35 -13.50 3.81
N PHE A 58 10.19 -12.89 2.64
CA PHE A 58 10.21 -13.60 1.35
C PHE A 58 11.64 -13.88 0.88
N LEU A 59 11.82 -14.96 0.12
CA LEU A 59 13.09 -15.29 -0.55
C LEU A 59 13.54 -14.17 -1.48
N ALA A 60 14.82 -13.85 -1.43
CA ALA A 60 15.52 -13.07 -2.44
C ALA A 60 15.91 -13.95 -3.64
N ASP A 61 16.51 -13.29 -4.63
CA ASP A 61 17.08 -13.92 -5.81
C ASP A 61 18.23 -14.85 -5.48
N GLU A 62 18.55 -15.68 -6.46
CA GLU A 62 19.68 -16.59 -6.41
C GLU A 62 20.99 -15.82 -6.21
N ILE A 63 21.69 -16.08 -5.11
CA ILE A 63 23.02 -15.53 -4.85
C ILE A 63 24.03 -16.67 -4.88
N ASN A 64 24.96 -16.62 -5.84
CA ASN A 64 26.01 -17.63 -6.03
C ASN A 64 25.50 -19.08 -6.15
N GLY A 65 24.41 -19.32 -6.89
CA GLY A 65 23.86 -20.67 -7.02
C GLY A 65 22.82 -21.05 -5.97
N ARG A 66 22.40 -20.12 -5.09
CA ARG A 66 21.66 -20.46 -3.87
C ARG A 66 20.54 -19.49 -3.49
N PHE A 67 19.45 -20.04 -2.93
CA PHE A 67 18.25 -19.33 -2.48
C PHE A 67 18.12 -19.33 -0.95
N ASP A 68 19.19 -18.96 -0.24
CA ASP A 68 19.19 -18.92 1.23
C ASP A 68 18.76 -17.57 1.79
N GLU A 69 18.70 -16.55 0.94
CA GLU A 69 18.62 -15.17 1.34
C GLU A 69 17.18 -14.65 1.28
N TYR A 70 16.88 -13.64 2.09
CA TYR A 70 15.61 -12.91 2.04
C TYR A 70 15.79 -11.52 1.41
N ILE A 71 14.72 -11.03 0.78
CA ILE A 71 14.66 -9.65 0.26
C ILE A 71 14.76 -8.63 1.39
N ILE A 72 15.11 -7.37 1.11
CA ILE A 72 15.19 -6.31 2.14
C ILE A 72 13.96 -6.37 3.06
N TRP A 73 14.18 -6.37 4.37
CA TRP A 73 13.18 -6.71 5.39
C TRP A 73 11.78 -6.10 5.16
N SER A 74 11.71 -4.82 4.83
CA SER A 74 10.44 -4.13 4.64
C SER A 74 9.76 -4.38 3.29
N GLN A 75 10.47 -4.91 2.29
CA GLN A 75 9.85 -5.32 1.03
C GLN A 75 8.87 -6.46 1.27
N SER A 76 9.17 -7.34 2.23
CA SER A 76 8.23 -8.38 2.65
C SER A 76 6.94 -7.79 3.21
N ALA A 77 7.00 -6.70 3.98
CA ALA A 77 5.83 -6.00 4.49
C ALA A 77 4.89 -5.53 3.38
N VAL A 78 5.46 -4.95 2.31
CA VAL A 78 4.72 -4.48 1.14
C VAL A 78 4.01 -5.64 0.46
N ILE A 79 4.66 -6.80 0.31
CA ILE A 79 4.05 -7.99 -0.31
C ILE A 79 2.92 -8.55 0.58
N TRP A 80 3.07 -8.54 1.91
CA TRP A 80 1.99 -8.92 2.82
C TRP A 80 0.81 -7.94 2.80
N GLU A 81 1.06 -6.65 2.60
CA GLU A 81 0.01 -5.63 2.36
C GLU A 81 -0.73 -5.89 1.04
N THR A 82 0.00 -6.22 -0.04
CA THR A 82 -0.56 -6.66 -1.33
C THR A 82 -1.50 -7.86 -1.14
N LEU A 83 -1.09 -8.87 -0.37
CA LEU A 83 -1.91 -10.05 -0.10
C LEU A 83 -3.13 -9.76 0.79
N THR A 84 -3.03 -8.76 1.67
CA THR A 84 -4.17 -8.26 2.46
C THR A 84 -5.22 -7.60 1.57
N THR A 85 -4.75 -6.79 0.64
CA THR A 85 -5.57 -6.12 -0.37
C THR A 85 -6.24 -7.16 -1.28
N TYR A 86 -5.50 -8.20 -1.66
CA TYR A 86 -5.98 -9.27 -2.50
C TYR A 86 -7.17 -9.98 -1.86
N ALA A 87 -7.05 -10.36 -0.59
CA ALA A 87 -8.13 -11.01 0.14
C ALA A 87 -9.39 -10.12 0.20
N ASN A 88 -9.21 -8.81 0.37
CA ASN A 88 -10.33 -7.87 0.42
C ASN A 88 -11.01 -7.67 -0.95
N LEU A 89 -10.23 -7.54 -2.02
CA LEU A 89 -10.75 -7.22 -3.35
C LEU A 89 -11.34 -8.44 -4.06
N THR A 90 -10.82 -9.63 -3.77
CA THR A 90 -11.24 -10.88 -4.44
C THR A 90 -12.18 -11.74 -3.60
N GLY A 91 -12.19 -11.55 -2.27
CA GLY A 91 -12.87 -12.42 -1.33
C GLY A 91 -12.15 -13.76 -1.07
N ASP A 92 -10.98 -13.99 -1.68
CA ASP A 92 -10.18 -15.19 -1.43
C ASP A 92 -9.29 -15.02 -0.21
N MET A 93 -9.64 -15.72 0.87
CA MET A 93 -9.02 -15.60 2.19
C MET A 93 -8.00 -16.71 2.50
N GLN A 94 -7.67 -17.58 1.54
CA GLN A 94 -6.87 -18.79 1.81
C GLN A 94 -5.46 -18.52 2.38
N TYR A 95 -4.92 -17.31 2.18
CA TYR A 95 -3.58 -16.92 2.64
C TYR A 95 -3.59 -16.07 3.91
N ASN A 96 -4.76 -15.78 4.50
CA ASN A 96 -4.86 -14.87 5.64
C ASN A 96 -4.05 -15.33 6.83
N ASP A 97 -4.04 -16.63 7.14
CA ASP A 97 -3.24 -17.16 8.26
C ASP A 97 -1.74 -16.90 8.08
N ARG A 98 -1.24 -16.94 6.84
CA ARG A 98 0.16 -16.61 6.51
C ARG A 98 0.46 -15.13 6.69
N VAL A 99 -0.45 -14.26 6.24
CA VAL A 99 -0.35 -12.81 6.46
C VAL A 99 -0.28 -12.51 7.97
N VAL A 100 -1.17 -13.11 8.76
CA VAL A 100 -1.22 -12.92 10.22
C VAL A 100 0.08 -13.39 10.88
N GLU A 101 0.55 -14.60 10.54
CA GLU A 101 1.82 -15.14 11.03
C GLU A 101 2.98 -14.20 10.73
N ALA A 102 3.08 -13.71 9.49
CA ALA A 102 4.15 -12.83 9.06
C ALA A 102 4.16 -11.47 9.80
N LEU A 103 3.00 -10.81 9.91
CA LEU A 103 2.88 -9.52 10.58
C LEU A 103 3.27 -9.61 12.06
N TYR A 104 2.94 -10.70 12.75
CA TYR A 104 3.33 -10.88 14.14
C TYR A 104 4.77 -11.37 14.32
N ALA A 105 5.30 -12.16 13.40
CA ALA A 105 6.69 -12.63 13.44
C ALA A 105 7.69 -11.47 13.42
N GLN A 106 7.34 -10.36 12.76
CA GLN A 106 8.20 -9.19 12.58
C GLN A 106 7.90 -8.03 13.54
N ALA A 107 6.90 -8.15 14.41
CA ALA A 107 6.44 -7.07 15.29
C ALA A 107 7.48 -6.58 16.31
N GLY A 108 8.47 -7.41 16.66
CA GLY A 108 9.47 -7.11 17.69
C GLY A 108 8.89 -7.11 19.11
N GLU A 109 9.77 -6.97 20.11
CA GLU A 109 9.39 -7.10 21.53
C GLU A 109 8.57 -5.91 22.06
N ASN A 110 8.73 -4.74 21.43
CA ASN A 110 7.96 -3.54 21.74
C ASN A 110 6.72 -3.40 20.84
N GLU A 111 6.47 -4.38 19.95
CA GLU A 111 5.30 -4.41 19.08
C GLU A 111 5.22 -3.15 18.16
N ASP A 112 6.40 -2.66 17.76
CA ASP A 112 6.64 -1.43 17.00
C ASP A 112 7.47 -1.69 15.73
N TYR A 113 7.58 -2.95 15.32
CA TYR A 113 8.40 -3.39 14.18
C TYR A 113 9.87 -2.97 14.28
N MET A 114 10.41 -2.92 15.51
CA MET A 114 11.85 -2.72 15.76
C MET A 114 12.43 -3.82 16.68
N PRO A 115 12.60 -5.06 16.19
CA PRO A 115 13.16 -6.14 17.00
C PRO A 115 14.56 -5.81 17.56
N LYS A 116 14.78 -6.10 18.85
CA LYS A 116 16.02 -5.75 19.56
C LYS A 116 17.23 -6.59 19.13
N ASN A 117 17.02 -7.84 18.72
CA ASN A 117 18.07 -8.69 18.15
C ASN A 117 18.37 -8.31 16.70
N ARG A 118 19.03 -7.15 16.54
CA ARG A 118 19.50 -6.63 15.25
C ARG A 118 20.67 -7.43 14.67
N THR A 119 21.25 -8.34 15.45
CA THR A 119 22.43 -9.14 15.09
C THR A 119 22.14 -10.30 14.14
N SER A 120 20.87 -10.68 13.94
CA SER A 120 20.46 -11.69 12.96
C SER A 120 19.98 -11.10 11.64
N LEU A 121 19.83 -9.77 11.56
CA LEU A 121 19.42 -9.07 10.35
C LEU A 121 20.65 -8.48 9.66
N LYS A 122 20.66 -8.48 8.33
CA LYS A 122 21.81 -8.06 7.54
C LYS A 122 22.10 -6.56 7.73
N PRO A 123 23.32 -6.09 7.43
CA PRO A 123 23.61 -4.66 7.33
C PRO A 123 22.69 -3.90 6.34
N ALA A 124 22.13 -4.59 5.34
CA ALA A 124 21.11 -4.03 4.44
C ALA A 124 19.75 -3.77 5.14
N ASP A 125 19.50 -4.38 6.29
CA ASP A 125 18.31 -4.16 7.12
C ASP A 125 18.53 -3.09 8.20
N LEU A 126 19.50 -2.20 8.01
CA LEU A 126 19.65 -1.01 8.86
C LEU A 126 18.31 -0.25 8.84
N PHE A 127 17.57 -0.35 9.94
CA PHE A 127 16.20 0.15 10.03
C PHE A 127 16.13 1.64 9.67
N GLY A 128 15.57 1.93 8.51
CA GLY A 128 15.12 3.26 8.14
C GLY A 128 13.71 3.53 8.64
N ASN A 129 13.36 4.80 8.80
CA ASN A 129 12.00 5.20 9.17
C ASN A 129 10.99 4.68 8.14
N GLN A 130 11.32 4.76 6.84
CA GLN A 130 10.52 4.15 5.77
C GLN A 130 10.25 2.66 6.03
N ASN A 131 11.31 1.87 6.29
CA ASN A 131 11.19 0.42 6.41
C ASN A 131 10.22 0.02 7.53
N GLN A 132 10.31 0.71 8.67
CA GLN A 132 9.41 0.49 9.81
C GLN A 132 7.97 0.93 9.48
N SER A 133 7.78 2.07 8.82
CA SER A 133 6.45 2.52 8.39
C SER A 133 5.79 1.55 7.42
N GLN A 134 6.55 0.87 6.55
CA GLN A 134 5.98 -0.10 5.61
C GLN A 134 5.32 -1.27 6.33
N TRP A 135 5.91 -1.76 7.42
CA TRP A 135 5.25 -2.75 8.29
C TRP A 135 4.03 -2.19 9.02
N ALA A 136 4.10 -0.93 9.48
CA ALA A 136 2.95 -0.27 10.08
C ALA A 136 1.79 -0.11 9.10
N LEU A 137 2.06 0.24 7.85
CA LEU A 137 1.07 0.38 6.78
C LEU A 137 0.44 -0.97 6.43
N ALA A 138 1.24 -2.03 6.37
CA ALA A 138 0.74 -3.40 6.19
C ALA A 138 -0.21 -3.83 7.34
N ALA A 139 0.18 -3.59 8.59
CA ALA A 139 -0.69 -3.83 9.75
C ALA A 139 -1.95 -2.95 9.71
N LEU A 140 -1.82 -1.68 9.35
CA LEU A 140 -2.95 -0.77 9.24
C LEU A 140 -3.91 -1.19 8.12
N SER A 141 -3.41 -1.73 7.00
CA SER A 141 -4.23 -2.33 5.96
C SER A 141 -5.03 -3.54 6.47
N ALA A 142 -4.41 -4.41 7.28
CA ALA A 142 -5.13 -5.52 7.92
C ALA A 142 -6.22 -5.03 8.90
N ALA A 143 -5.98 -3.92 9.61
CA ALA A 143 -6.99 -3.31 10.49
C ALA A 143 -8.13 -2.66 9.70
N GLU A 144 -7.84 -1.97 8.59
CA GLU A 144 -8.83 -1.24 7.79
C GLU A 144 -9.71 -2.16 6.95
N LEU A 145 -9.15 -3.24 6.42
CA LEU A 145 -9.83 -4.13 5.47
C LEU A 145 -10.55 -5.29 6.16
N GLU A 146 -10.23 -5.57 7.43
CA GLU A 146 -10.81 -6.61 8.28
C GLU A 146 -10.82 -8.03 7.67
N SER A 147 -9.99 -8.26 6.65
CA SER A 147 -9.85 -9.58 6.02
C SER A 147 -9.19 -10.58 6.98
N GLN A 148 -8.25 -10.11 7.81
CA GLN A 148 -7.53 -10.93 8.79
C GLN A 148 -8.02 -10.68 10.22
N LYS A 149 -7.94 -11.73 11.04
CA LYS A 149 -8.23 -11.64 12.47
C LYS A 149 -6.92 -11.61 13.28
N PRO A 150 -6.77 -10.65 14.20
CA PRO A 150 -5.70 -10.69 15.20
C PRO A 150 -5.67 -12.01 15.98
N ILE A 151 -4.50 -12.44 16.43
CA ILE A 151 -4.37 -13.61 17.31
C ILE A 151 -4.79 -13.20 18.73
N ASP A 152 -5.64 -14.01 19.37
CA ASP A 152 -6.07 -13.79 20.75
C ASP A 152 -4.86 -13.63 21.70
N GLY A 153 -4.88 -12.57 22.51
CA GLY A 153 -3.80 -12.24 23.43
C GLY A 153 -2.59 -11.54 22.82
N LYS A 154 -2.55 -11.30 21.50
CA LYS A 154 -1.60 -10.38 20.85
C LYS A 154 -2.23 -9.00 20.61
N PRO A 155 -1.44 -7.95 20.35
CA PRO A 155 -1.97 -6.65 19.98
C PRO A 155 -2.82 -6.72 18.71
N THR A 156 -3.80 -5.83 18.60
CA THR A 156 -4.49 -5.61 17.34
C THR A 156 -3.53 -5.05 16.28
N PHE A 157 -3.83 -5.27 15.00
CA PHE A 157 -3.01 -4.67 13.93
C PHE A 157 -3.01 -3.13 13.98
N LEU A 158 -4.14 -2.53 14.38
CA LEU A 158 -4.21 -1.09 14.65
C LEU A 158 -3.20 -0.67 15.72
N LYS A 159 -3.08 -1.44 16.82
CA LYS A 159 -2.13 -1.13 17.88
C LYS A 159 -0.68 -1.21 17.41
N LEU A 160 -0.33 -2.17 16.57
CA LEU A 160 1.00 -2.26 15.95
C LEU A 160 1.31 -1.00 15.11
N ALA A 161 0.35 -0.55 14.29
CA ALA A 161 0.50 0.67 13.50
C ALA A 161 0.64 1.93 14.38
N GLN A 162 -0.14 2.03 15.46
CA GLN A 162 -0.07 3.14 16.42
C GLN A 162 1.28 3.18 17.14
N ASN A 163 1.82 2.02 17.57
CA ASN A 163 3.12 1.95 18.22
C ASN A 163 4.25 2.48 17.30
N VAL A 164 4.21 2.14 16.01
CA VAL A 164 5.16 2.70 15.04
C VAL A 164 4.99 4.21 14.93
N PHE A 165 3.77 4.70 14.75
CA PHE A 165 3.51 6.12 14.66
C PHE A 165 4.05 6.89 15.88
N ASP A 166 3.72 6.43 17.10
CA ASP A 166 4.17 7.06 18.35
C ASP A 166 5.71 7.08 18.43
N SER A 167 6.35 5.98 18.02
CA SER A 167 7.81 5.90 18.00
C SER A 167 8.44 6.84 16.94
N GLN A 168 7.76 7.10 15.82
CA GLN A 168 8.24 8.02 14.77
C GLN A 168 8.00 9.48 15.15
N VAL A 169 6.88 9.81 15.79
CA VAL A 169 6.64 11.12 16.40
C VAL A 169 7.78 11.49 17.35
N ALA A 170 8.22 10.55 18.20
CA ALA A 170 9.34 10.77 19.11
C ALA A 170 10.70 11.00 18.40
N ARG A 171 10.81 10.66 17.11
CA ARG A 171 12.02 10.83 16.28
C ARG A 171 11.93 11.99 15.30
N TRP A 172 10.80 12.69 15.25
CA TRP A 172 10.65 13.86 14.40
C TRP A 172 11.68 14.92 14.80
N ASP A 173 12.60 15.21 13.89
CA ASP A 173 13.75 16.05 14.18
C ASP A 173 13.45 17.50 13.82
N ASN A 174 13.14 18.30 14.85
CA ASN A 174 12.91 19.75 14.74
C ASN A 174 14.20 20.57 14.76
N ASP A 175 15.33 19.99 15.18
CA ASP A 175 16.60 20.70 15.33
C ASP A 175 17.25 20.95 13.96
N THR A 176 17.03 20.04 13.01
CA THR A 176 17.52 20.16 11.63
C THR A 176 16.39 20.29 10.63
N CYS A 177 16.59 21.12 9.59
CA CYS A 177 15.59 21.40 8.56
C CYS A 177 14.23 21.89 9.07
N GLY A 178 14.13 22.33 10.34
CA GLY A 178 12.90 22.76 10.99
C GLY A 178 11.80 21.68 11.00
N GLY A 179 12.17 20.40 11.11
CA GLY A 179 11.26 19.26 11.11
C GLY A 179 11.72 18.15 10.17
N GLY A 180 11.02 17.02 10.18
CA GLY A 180 11.18 15.90 9.26
C GLY A 180 11.89 14.70 9.88
N LEU A 181 11.49 13.51 9.47
CA LEU A 181 12.18 12.26 9.79
C LEU A 181 13.45 12.12 8.94
N ARG A 182 14.52 11.65 9.59
CA ARG A 182 15.74 11.19 8.93
C ARG A 182 15.49 9.87 8.20
N GLU A 183 16.36 9.51 7.26
CA GLU A 183 16.30 8.20 6.62
C GLU A 183 16.57 7.09 7.63
N ALA A 184 17.75 7.07 8.24
CA ALA A 184 18.12 6.09 9.26
C ALA A 184 17.52 6.43 10.64
N ILE A 185 17.14 5.40 11.40
CA ILE A 185 16.63 5.54 12.77
C ILE A 185 17.77 5.79 13.77
N VAL A 186 18.94 5.19 13.52
CA VAL A 186 20.12 5.31 14.38
C VAL A 186 21.33 5.72 13.55
N LYS A 187 22.19 6.57 14.12
CA LYS A 187 23.47 6.89 13.52
C LYS A 187 24.37 5.66 13.50
N SER A 188 24.96 5.36 12.34
CA SER A 188 25.91 4.27 12.23
C SER A 188 27.11 4.51 13.15
N LYS A 189 27.55 3.46 13.84
CA LYS A 189 28.81 3.48 14.61
C LYS A 189 30.02 3.14 13.73
N ASP A 190 29.79 2.57 12.55
CA ASP A 190 30.83 2.32 11.58
C ASP A 190 31.11 3.60 10.79
N LYS A 191 32.35 4.09 10.90
CA LYS A 191 32.82 5.31 10.22
C LYS A 191 32.99 5.14 8.71
N ASN A 192 32.97 3.90 8.22
CA ASN A 192 33.08 3.58 6.79
C ASN A 192 31.72 3.30 6.13
N ALA A 193 30.64 3.28 6.90
CA ALA A 193 29.28 3.12 6.37
C ALA A 193 28.74 4.47 5.84
N THR A 194 27.88 4.42 4.83
CA THR A 194 27.14 5.59 4.35
C THR A 194 26.36 6.24 5.51
N ASP A 195 26.50 7.55 5.68
CA ASP A 195 25.84 8.28 6.78
C ASP A 195 24.39 8.62 6.44
N ASN A 196 23.55 7.60 6.34
CA ASN A 196 22.09 7.71 6.11
C ASN A 196 21.38 8.50 7.23
N PHE A 197 22.06 8.77 8.35
CA PHE A 197 21.50 9.60 9.42
C PHE A 197 21.51 11.08 9.06
N ASN A 198 22.41 11.55 8.19
CA ASN A 198 22.47 12.96 7.75
C ASN A 198 21.54 13.27 6.57
N TRP A 199 20.56 12.42 6.30
CA TRP A 199 19.61 12.59 5.20
C TRP A 199 18.17 12.63 5.69
N LYS A 200 17.36 13.49 5.07
CA LYS A 200 15.89 13.43 5.14
C LYS A 200 15.35 13.06 3.77
N THR A 201 14.57 11.98 3.71
CA THR A 201 14.09 11.43 2.44
C THR A 201 12.60 11.58 2.28
N ALA A 202 12.14 11.75 1.05
CA ALA A 202 10.72 11.74 0.72
C ALA A 202 10.09 10.39 1.09
N ALA A 203 10.83 9.30 0.96
CA ALA A 203 10.32 7.99 1.34
C ALA A 203 10.00 7.89 2.84
N SER A 204 10.88 8.34 3.74
CA SER A 204 10.60 8.31 5.19
C SER A 204 9.43 9.21 5.57
N ASN A 205 9.37 10.41 4.99
CA ASN A 205 8.39 11.42 5.38
C ASN A 205 7.01 11.18 4.74
N SER A 206 6.95 10.68 3.50
CA SER A 206 5.69 10.31 2.85
C SER A 206 5.02 9.10 3.51
N ASN A 207 5.80 8.10 3.94
CA ASN A 207 5.24 6.95 4.66
C ASN A 207 4.70 7.36 6.03
N PHE A 208 5.40 8.24 6.76
CA PHE A 208 4.90 8.79 8.03
C PHE A 208 3.63 9.62 7.84
N PHE A 209 3.61 10.50 6.84
CA PHE A 209 2.42 11.26 6.45
C PHE A 209 1.23 10.35 6.13
N LEU A 210 1.45 9.32 5.29
CA LEU A 210 0.41 8.36 4.92
C LEU A 210 -0.11 7.58 6.13
N LEU A 211 0.79 7.14 7.02
CA LEU A 211 0.44 6.47 8.26
C LEU A 211 -0.44 7.36 9.15
N ALA A 212 -0.07 8.64 9.32
CA ALA A 212 -0.86 9.62 10.06
C ALA A 212 -2.25 9.81 9.45
N ALA A 213 -2.34 10.07 8.14
CA ALA A 213 -3.61 10.28 7.45
C ALA A 213 -4.56 9.08 7.57
N ARG A 214 -4.03 7.87 7.42
CA ARG A 214 -4.81 6.62 7.54
C ARG A 214 -5.21 6.32 8.97
N LEU A 215 -4.34 6.58 9.96
CA LEU A 215 -4.69 6.46 11.38
C LEU A 215 -5.79 7.46 11.77
N HIS A 216 -5.76 8.69 11.26
CA HIS A 216 -6.86 9.64 11.44
C HIS A 216 -8.16 9.08 10.87
N ARG A 217 -8.15 8.55 9.63
CA ARG A 217 -9.35 7.97 9.00
C ARG A 217 -9.98 6.85 9.83
N ILE A 218 -9.20 5.88 10.33
CA ILE A 218 -9.76 4.72 11.03
C ILE A 218 -10.16 5.03 12.48
N THR A 219 -9.54 6.02 13.12
CA THR A 219 -9.75 6.30 14.56
C THR A 219 -10.59 7.54 14.84
N GLY A 220 -10.65 8.50 13.92
CA GLY A 220 -11.21 9.84 14.16
C GLY A 220 -10.41 10.67 15.17
N ASN A 221 -9.18 10.28 15.52
CA ASN A 221 -8.36 11.03 16.47
C ASN A 221 -7.62 12.19 15.75
N GLU A 222 -7.87 13.41 16.20
CA GLU A 222 -7.32 14.66 15.64
C GLU A 222 -5.80 14.76 15.75
N THR A 223 -5.16 14.11 16.73
CA THR A 223 -3.69 14.12 16.83
C THR A 223 -3.04 13.57 15.56
N TYR A 224 -3.63 12.56 14.93
CA TYR A 224 -3.13 12.05 13.66
C TYR A 224 -3.34 13.03 12.50
N ALA A 225 -4.44 13.79 12.51
CA ALA A 225 -4.70 14.85 11.53
C ALA A 225 -3.67 15.98 11.64
N ASP A 226 -3.36 16.42 12.86
CA ASP A 226 -2.36 17.45 13.14
C ASP A 226 -0.96 17.05 12.63
N TRP A 227 -0.59 15.79 12.81
CA TRP A 227 0.67 15.24 12.28
C TRP A 227 0.66 15.09 10.76
N ALA A 228 -0.47 14.70 10.16
CA ALA A 228 -0.62 14.66 8.71
C ALA A 228 -0.45 16.06 8.10
N GLU A 229 -1.09 17.08 8.68
CA GLU A 229 -0.96 18.48 8.25
C GLU A 229 0.47 19.01 8.41
N SER A 230 1.07 18.77 9.59
CA SER A 230 2.41 19.24 9.92
C SER A 230 3.48 18.62 9.02
N SER A 231 3.40 17.30 8.78
CA SER A 231 4.38 16.60 7.94
C SER A 231 4.26 16.99 6.47
N PHE A 232 3.04 17.14 5.93
CA PHE A 232 2.82 17.58 4.55
C PHE A 232 3.30 19.01 4.33
N THR A 233 2.95 19.92 5.25
CA THR A 233 3.36 21.33 5.18
C THR A 233 4.87 21.47 5.33
N TRP A 234 5.50 20.67 6.19
CA TRP A 234 6.96 20.59 6.26
C TRP A 234 7.57 20.15 4.93
N ALA A 235 7.03 19.10 4.29
CA ALA A 235 7.52 18.61 3.00
C ALA A 235 7.43 19.69 1.90
N GLN A 236 6.34 20.48 1.87
CA GLN A 236 6.25 21.64 0.96
C GLN A 236 7.26 22.73 1.30
N LYS A 237 7.41 23.06 2.59
CA LYS A 237 8.31 24.12 3.07
C LYS A 237 9.78 23.87 2.71
N VAL A 238 10.24 22.62 2.79
CA VAL A 238 11.63 22.27 2.44
C VAL A 238 11.82 22.05 0.93
N GLY A 239 10.75 22.14 0.14
CA GLY A 239 10.79 21.92 -1.32
C GLY A 239 10.85 20.44 -1.71
N MET A 240 10.54 19.52 -0.78
CA MET A 240 10.40 18.09 -1.07
C MET A 240 9.18 17.87 -1.98
N ILE A 241 8.07 18.50 -1.64
CA ILE A 241 6.99 18.76 -2.60
C ILE A 241 7.26 20.15 -3.18
N ALA A 242 7.74 20.18 -4.42
CA ALA A 242 8.08 21.42 -5.11
C ALA A 242 6.82 22.25 -5.43
N GLY A 243 7.00 23.53 -5.79
CA GLY A 243 5.89 24.45 -6.08
C GLY A 243 5.06 24.07 -7.33
N ASN A 244 5.64 23.26 -8.22
CA ASN A 244 4.96 22.64 -9.36
C ASN A 244 4.40 21.24 -9.02
N TRP A 245 4.40 20.86 -7.74
CA TRP A 245 3.98 19.57 -7.21
C TRP A 245 4.81 18.36 -7.68
N SER A 246 6.00 18.57 -8.25
CA SER A 246 6.99 17.49 -8.40
C SER A 246 7.58 17.11 -7.04
N MET A 247 8.24 15.95 -6.99
CA MET A 247 8.88 15.43 -5.78
C MET A 247 10.39 15.44 -5.93
N LYS A 248 11.09 15.89 -4.88
CA LYS A 248 12.52 15.68 -4.66
C LYS A 248 12.73 14.62 -3.60
N GLU A 249 13.53 13.61 -3.87
CA GLU A 249 13.63 12.42 -3.00
C GLU A 249 14.59 12.59 -1.82
N TRP A 250 15.69 13.36 -1.99
CA TRP A 250 16.82 13.36 -1.05
C TRP A 250 17.23 14.78 -0.65
N PHE A 251 17.32 14.98 0.66
CA PHE A 251 17.81 16.21 1.26
C PHE A 251 18.92 15.89 2.24
N GLN A 252 20.12 16.39 1.95
CA GLN A 252 21.23 16.30 2.88
C GLN A 252 21.08 17.37 3.95
N ILE A 253 21.43 17.02 5.18
CA ILE A 253 21.49 17.98 6.29
C ILE A 253 22.89 18.61 6.29
N VAL A 254 22.95 19.90 5.97
CA VAL A 254 24.17 20.72 5.95
C VAL A 254 23.91 21.99 6.75
N ASP A 255 24.73 22.26 7.77
CA ASP A 255 24.57 23.41 8.68
C ASP A 255 23.13 23.59 9.20
N ASP A 256 22.53 22.48 9.67
CA ASP A 256 21.14 22.37 10.16
C ASP A 256 20.04 22.71 9.13
N LYS A 257 20.40 22.87 7.85
CA LYS A 257 19.48 23.12 6.74
C LYS A 257 19.37 21.91 5.83
N CYS A 258 18.26 21.82 5.12
CA CYS A 258 18.05 20.81 4.10
C CYS A 258 18.54 21.34 2.76
N GLU A 259 19.58 20.71 2.22
CA GLU A 259 20.08 20.94 0.88
C GLU A 259 19.60 19.79 -0.01
N GLY A 260 18.67 20.11 -0.92
CA GLY A 260 18.19 19.13 -1.90
C GLY A 260 19.29 18.81 -2.91
N PHE A 261 19.47 17.54 -3.24
CA PHE A 261 20.37 17.15 -4.33
C PHE A 261 19.80 17.59 -5.68
N ASN A 262 20.66 18.13 -6.55
CA ASN A 262 20.51 18.48 -7.97
C ASN A 262 19.09 18.63 -8.55
N ASP A 263 18.78 19.81 -9.10
CA ASP A 263 17.51 20.10 -9.82
C ASP A 263 17.24 19.21 -11.05
N GLU A 264 18.21 18.37 -11.47
CA GLU A 264 18.08 17.46 -12.62
C GLU A 264 17.45 16.10 -12.25
N GLU A 265 17.30 15.77 -10.96
CA GLU A 265 16.69 14.51 -10.47
C GLU A 265 15.20 14.66 -10.07
N ASP A 266 14.52 15.63 -10.67
CA ASP A 266 13.05 15.82 -10.65
C ASP A 266 12.34 14.61 -11.31
N THR A 267 12.25 13.48 -10.60
CA THR A 267 11.71 12.22 -11.16
C THR A 267 10.19 12.07 -11.02
N GLY A 268 9.51 12.97 -10.32
CA GLY A 268 8.07 13.25 -10.48
C GLY A 268 7.05 12.18 -10.10
N LEU A 269 7.37 10.89 -10.18
CA LEU A 269 6.46 9.74 -10.07
C LEU A 269 7.15 8.57 -9.34
N SER A 270 7.44 8.75 -8.05
CA SER A 270 8.03 7.73 -7.18
C SER A 270 6.98 7.09 -6.26
N SER A 271 7.34 6.02 -5.55
CA SER A 271 6.52 5.48 -4.44
C SER A 271 6.21 6.55 -3.38
N SER A 272 7.14 7.48 -3.14
CA SER A 272 6.94 8.61 -2.21
C SER A 272 5.84 9.55 -2.69
N PHE A 273 5.80 9.84 -3.99
CA PHE A 273 4.73 10.60 -4.62
C PHE A 273 3.37 9.90 -4.47
N GLY A 274 3.33 8.59 -4.74
CA GLY A 274 2.13 7.77 -4.53
C GLY A 274 1.60 7.89 -3.11
N ASN A 275 2.48 7.73 -2.10
CA ASN A 275 2.11 7.84 -0.69
C ASN A 275 1.55 9.23 -0.33
N PHE A 276 2.15 10.30 -0.83
CA PHE A 276 1.61 11.65 -0.64
C PHE A 276 0.24 11.82 -1.30
N LEU A 277 0.03 11.26 -2.49
CA LEU A 277 -1.27 11.30 -3.15
C LEU A 277 -2.32 10.47 -2.38
N GLU A 278 -2.01 9.25 -1.94
CA GLU A 278 -2.93 8.44 -1.14
C GLU A 278 -3.26 9.14 0.19
N GLY A 279 -2.27 9.71 0.86
CA GLY A 279 -2.50 10.43 2.12
C GLY A 279 -3.34 11.70 1.91
N ALA A 280 -3.05 12.49 0.87
CA ALA A 280 -3.81 13.70 0.56
C ALA A 280 -5.27 13.38 0.17
N THR A 281 -5.49 12.33 -0.61
CA THR A 281 -6.84 11.87 -0.97
C THR A 281 -7.57 11.29 0.24
N THR A 282 -6.86 10.60 1.14
CA THR A 282 -7.40 10.13 2.43
C THR A 282 -7.84 11.29 3.30
N MET A 283 -7.00 12.32 3.47
CA MET A 283 -7.33 13.52 4.23
C MET A 283 -8.50 14.27 3.59
N ALA A 284 -8.49 14.46 2.27
CA ALA A 284 -9.59 15.08 1.55
C ALA A 284 -10.90 14.32 1.77
N ASN A 285 -10.88 12.99 1.78
CA ASN A 285 -12.07 12.17 1.99
C ASN A 285 -12.72 12.39 3.36
N ILE A 286 -11.93 12.57 4.41
CA ILE A 286 -12.41 12.65 5.80
C ILE A 286 -12.63 14.08 6.30
N THR A 287 -11.92 15.08 5.76
CA THR A 287 -12.05 16.47 6.22
C THR A 287 -12.89 17.35 5.30
N TYR A 288 -12.96 17.06 3.99
CA TYR A 288 -13.63 17.96 3.06
C TYR A 288 -15.16 17.85 3.16
N ASN A 289 -15.81 18.98 3.37
CA ASN A 289 -17.26 19.07 3.36
C ASN A 289 -17.74 19.73 2.06
N ILE A 290 -18.39 18.95 1.19
CA ILE A 290 -18.88 19.40 -0.11
C ILE A 290 -19.97 20.49 -0.04
N PHE A 291 -20.74 20.53 1.06
CA PHE A 291 -21.83 21.49 1.21
C PHE A 291 -21.37 22.84 1.75
N THR A 292 -20.30 22.86 2.54
CA THR A 292 -19.78 24.06 3.18
C THR A 292 -18.48 24.58 2.55
N GLY A 293 -17.76 23.74 1.81
CA GLY A 293 -16.40 24.04 1.31
C GLY A 293 -15.31 23.99 2.38
N GLU A 294 -15.63 23.52 3.58
CA GLU A 294 -14.66 23.41 4.68
C GLU A 294 -13.55 22.40 4.35
N HIS A 295 -12.31 22.72 4.74
CA HIS A 295 -11.09 21.95 4.44
C HIS A 295 -10.84 21.68 2.94
N GLU A 296 -11.21 22.62 2.06
CA GLU A 296 -10.90 22.55 0.62
C GLU A 296 -9.40 22.40 0.32
N THR A 297 -8.51 22.82 1.23
CA THR A 297 -7.05 22.67 1.10
C THR A 297 -6.60 21.24 0.81
N TRP A 298 -7.19 20.22 1.44
CA TRP A 298 -6.78 18.83 1.16
C TRP A 298 -7.26 18.33 -0.20
N LYS A 299 -8.46 18.76 -0.62
CA LYS A 299 -8.96 18.52 -1.97
C LYS A 299 -8.05 19.18 -3.02
N ASP A 300 -7.61 20.41 -2.80
CA ASP A 300 -6.70 21.11 -3.72
C ASP A 300 -5.32 20.46 -3.78
N ARG A 301 -4.78 20.02 -2.63
CA ARG A 301 -3.53 19.25 -2.57
C ARG A 301 -3.63 17.93 -3.35
N ALA A 302 -4.71 17.19 -3.15
CA ALA A 302 -4.95 15.92 -3.84
C ALA A 302 -5.12 16.12 -5.36
N ASN A 303 -5.88 17.13 -5.78
CA ASN A 303 -6.04 17.45 -7.21
C ASN A 303 -4.71 17.87 -7.84
N SER A 304 -3.94 18.72 -7.18
CA SER A 304 -2.66 19.20 -7.72
C SER A 304 -1.62 18.08 -7.86
N LEU A 305 -1.55 17.16 -6.89
CA LEU A 305 -0.74 15.94 -7.03
C LEU A 305 -1.28 15.06 -8.17
N SER A 306 -2.59 14.89 -8.30
CA SER A 306 -3.15 14.07 -9.38
C SER A 306 -2.86 14.65 -10.77
N ASP A 307 -2.93 15.97 -10.96
CA ASP A 307 -2.72 16.64 -12.26
C ASP A 307 -1.25 16.58 -12.70
N THR A 308 -0.33 16.51 -11.73
CA THR A 308 1.10 16.29 -11.99
C THR A 308 1.37 14.96 -12.70
N ILE A 309 0.59 13.90 -12.41
CA ILE A 309 0.69 12.62 -13.12
C ILE A 309 0.42 12.78 -14.62
N GLU A 310 -0.58 13.59 -15.00
CA GLU A 310 -0.89 13.87 -16.40
C GLU A 310 0.21 14.69 -17.09
N THR A 311 0.79 15.65 -16.37
CA THR A 311 1.86 16.52 -16.89
C THR A 311 3.12 15.71 -17.22
N PHE A 312 3.52 14.77 -16.35
CA PHE A 312 4.65 13.88 -16.60
C PHE A 312 4.40 12.92 -17.78
N ARG A 313 3.15 12.54 -18.04
CA ARG A 313 2.77 11.72 -19.20
C ARG A 313 2.81 12.49 -20.52
N THR A 314 2.38 13.75 -20.52
CA THR A 314 2.19 14.56 -21.76
C THR A 314 3.39 15.43 -22.14
N GLY A 315 4.30 15.71 -21.21
CA GLY A 315 5.48 16.54 -21.43
C GLY A 315 6.61 15.89 -22.25
N GLN A 316 7.48 16.73 -22.82
CA GLN A 316 8.72 16.35 -23.53
C GLN A 316 9.81 15.70 -22.64
N LYS A 317 9.56 15.47 -21.35
CA LYS A 317 10.47 14.68 -20.49
C LYS A 317 10.39 13.16 -20.73
N ARG A 318 9.69 12.71 -21.78
CA ARG A 318 9.75 11.33 -22.32
C ARG A 318 11.16 10.74 -22.48
N ASN A 319 12.20 11.57 -22.54
CA ASN A 319 13.60 11.14 -22.70
C ASN A 319 14.49 11.28 -21.44
N GLN A 320 13.97 11.80 -20.32
CA GLN A 320 14.81 12.05 -19.12
C GLN A 320 14.18 11.60 -17.80
N THR A 321 12.86 11.40 -17.68
CA THR A 321 12.24 11.22 -16.36
C THR A 321 12.20 9.80 -15.78
N ILE A 322 12.76 8.77 -16.42
CA ILE A 322 12.77 7.44 -15.79
C ILE A 322 14.13 6.71 -15.91
N ASN A 323 15.21 7.48 -15.87
CA ASN A 323 16.58 6.93 -15.86
C ASN A 323 17.29 7.05 -14.51
N ASN A 324 16.58 7.30 -13.40
CA ASN A 324 17.25 7.34 -12.10
C ASN A 324 16.37 6.88 -10.92
N PRO A 325 16.17 5.56 -10.73
CA PRO A 325 15.76 5.04 -9.44
C PRO A 325 17.02 4.86 -8.56
N CYS A 326 17.13 5.67 -7.51
CA CYS A 326 18.19 5.71 -6.48
C CYS A 326 19.42 6.60 -6.76
N PRO A 327 19.38 7.89 -6.39
CA PRO A 327 20.60 8.63 -6.03
C PRO A 327 21.13 8.05 -4.70
N GLY A 328 22.25 7.33 -4.74
CA GLY A 328 22.95 6.85 -3.53
C GLY A 328 23.25 5.35 -3.49
N PHE A 329 22.65 4.55 -4.39
CA PHE A 329 23.04 3.17 -4.67
C PHE A 329 23.46 3.10 -6.14
N SER A 330 24.47 2.30 -6.48
CA SER A 330 24.97 2.30 -7.86
C SER A 330 23.87 1.89 -8.84
N LEU A 331 23.97 2.40 -10.07
CA LEU A 331 23.09 2.11 -11.21
C LEU A 331 23.06 0.63 -11.64
N ASP A 332 23.71 -0.25 -10.87
CA ASP A 332 23.89 -1.67 -11.12
C ASP A 332 23.07 -2.57 -10.17
N GLU A 333 22.19 -2.03 -9.31
CA GLU A 333 21.33 -2.84 -8.42
C GLU A 333 19.83 -2.83 -8.83
N PRO A 334 19.33 -3.91 -9.47
CA PRO A 334 17.92 -4.12 -9.85
C PRO A 334 16.91 -4.19 -8.68
N GLU A 335 17.40 -4.23 -7.44
CA GLU A 335 16.67 -4.70 -6.25
C GLU A 335 15.58 -3.74 -5.71
N CYS A 336 15.56 -2.49 -6.19
CA CYS A 336 14.68 -1.42 -5.67
C CYS A 336 13.50 -1.03 -6.58
N GLY A 337 13.50 -1.41 -7.86
CA GLY A 337 12.51 -0.94 -8.83
C GLY A 337 11.10 -1.51 -8.59
N ALA A 338 10.98 -2.84 -8.62
CA ALA A 338 9.69 -3.53 -8.59
C ALA A 338 8.92 -3.37 -7.26
N ILE A 339 9.60 -3.24 -6.12
CA ILE A 339 8.88 -3.01 -4.86
C ILE A 339 8.36 -1.58 -4.74
N ARG A 340 9.10 -0.58 -5.25
CA ARG A 340 8.63 0.81 -5.30
C ARG A 340 7.47 0.94 -6.28
N THR A 341 7.51 0.22 -7.39
CA THR A 341 6.36 0.01 -8.28
C THR A 341 5.15 -0.53 -7.54
N THR A 342 5.33 -1.59 -6.75
CA THR A 342 4.25 -2.21 -5.98
C THR A 342 3.60 -1.14 -5.09
N GLN A 343 4.38 -0.45 -4.27
CA GLN A 343 3.85 0.61 -3.40
C GLN A 343 3.19 1.77 -4.16
N TYR A 344 3.77 2.17 -5.29
CA TYR A 344 3.22 3.24 -6.11
C TYR A 344 1.87 2.83 -6.70
N ALA A 345 1.77 1.65 -7.32
CA ALA A 345 0.53 1.11 -7.86
C ALA A 345 -0.54 0.94 -6.78
N HIS A 346 -0.15 0.43 -5.60
CA HIS A 346 -1.00 0.32 -4.42
C HIS A 346 -1.60 1.67 -4.03
N SER A 347 -0.73 2.68 -3.88
CA SER A 347 -1.12 4.03 -3.48
C SER A 347 -2.03 4.67 -4.51
N LEU A 348 -1.74 4.52 -5.80
CA LEU A 348 -2.59 5.01 -6.88
C LEU A 348 -3.98 4.35 -6.84
N GLY A 349 -4.05 3.03 -6.70
CA GLY A 349 -5.31 2.29 -6.60
C GLY A 349 -6.16 2.79 -5.43
N ARG A 350 -5.57 2.88 -4.24
CA ARG A 350 -6.24 3.39 -3.03
C ARG A 350 -6.62 4.87 -3.13
N ALA A 351 -5.78 5.69 -3.74
CA ALA A 351 -6.07 7.09 -3.98
C ALA A 351 -7.33 7.26 -4.85
N THR A 352 -7.52 6.42 -5.89
CA THR A 352 -8.77 6.45 -6.68
C THR A 352 -10.00 6.08 -5.85
N TYR A 353 -9.83 5.17 -4.87
CA TYR A 353 -10.91 4.73 -3.99
C TYR A 353 -11.27 5.78 -2.93
N PHE A 354 -10.29 6.38 -2.24
CA PHE A 354 -10.54 7.42 -1.25
C PHE A 354 -10.92 8.76 -1.87
N GLY A 355 -10.47 9.05 -3.11
CA GLY A 355 -10.88 10.23 -3.86
C GLY A 355 -12.35 10.27 -4.30
N GLN A 356 -13.18 9.31 -3.87
CA GLN A 356 -14.60 9.26 -4.18
C GLN A 356 -15.34 10.49 -3.64
N GLY A 357 -16.11 11.14 -4.51
CA GLY A 357 -17.09 12.19 -4.15
C GLY A 357 -16.62 13.64 -4.30
N SER A 358 -15.32 13.91 -4.47
CA SER A 358 -14.81 15.29 -4.28
C SER A 358 -13.61 15.71 -5.14
N LEU A 359 -13.02 14.81 -5.92
CA LEU A 359 -11.75 15.06 -6.64
C LEU A 359 -11.91 15.03 -8.18
N GLY A 360 -11.04 15.78 -8.87
CA GLY A 360 -11.13 16.12 -10.30
C GLY A 360 -10.91 14.96 -11.28
N GLY A 361 -10.99 15.26 -12.59
CA GLY A 361 -11.01 14.28 -13.67
C GLY A 361 -9.80 13.34 -13.74
N ALA A 362 -8.62 13.79 -13.30
CA ALA A 362 -7.40 12.97 -13.31
C ALA A 362 -7.49 11.72 -12.42
N MET A 363 -8.14 11.84 -11.26
CA MET A 363 -8.39 10.76 -10.32
C MET A 363 -9.45 9.75 -10.81
N ILE A 364 -10.29 10.13 -11.78
CA ILE A 364 -11.40 9.31 -12.29
C ILE A 364 -11.02 8.62 -13.59
N THR A 365 -10.18 9.27 -14.40
CA THR A 365 -9.90 8.81 -15.76
C THR A 365 -8.43 8.43 -15.93
N TYR A 366 -7.49 9.29 -15.55
CA TYR A 366 -6.08 9.07 -15.89
C TYR A 366 -5.42 7.99 -15.05
N ILE A 367 -5.60 8.01 -13.73
CA ILE A 367 -5.00 7.00 -12.85
C ILE A 367 -5.54 5.59 -13.18
N PRO A 368 -6.87 5.37 -13.35
CA PRO A 368 -7.38 4.08 -13.79
C PRO A 368 -6.83 3.61 -15.14
N ASN A 369 -6.77 4.48 -16.15
CA ASN A 369 -6.20 4.13 -17.45
C ASN A 369 -4.71 3.79 -17.36
N TYR A 370 -3.97 4.48 -16.49
CA TYR A 370 -2.56 4.22 -16.24
C TYR A 370 -2.34 2.85 -15.58
N LEU A 371 -3.14 2.52 -14.57
CA LEU A 371 -3.11 1.21 -13.89
C LEU A 371 -3.48 0.09 -14.85
N GLN A 372 -4.51 0.29 -15.68
CA GLN A 372 -4.93 -0.66 -16.71
C GLN A 372 -3.80 -0.95 -17.71
N TRP A 373 -3.18 0.10 -18.25
CA TRP A 373 -2.07 -0.07 -19.20
C TRP A 373 -0.86 -0.76 -18.56
N SER A 374 -0.56 -0.46 -17.30
CA SER A 374 0.50 -1.15 -16.53
C SER A 374 0.18 -2.63 -16.31
N ALA A 375 -1.10 -2.95 -16.09
CA ALA A 375 -1.55 -4.32 -15.87
C ALA A 375 -1.60 -5.14 -17.19
N ASP A 376 -1.89 -4.52 -18.33
CA ASP A 376 -1.70 -5.14 -19.65
C ASP A 376 -0.23 -5.48 -19.91
N ALA A 377 0.68 -4.58 -19.51
CA ALA A 377 2.11 -4.84 -19.57
C ALA A 377 2.51 -5.99 -18.65
N ALA A 378 1.96 -6.09 -17.43
CA ALA A 378 2.18 -7.21 -16.51
C ALA A 378 1.83 -8.55 -17.17
N ALA A 379 0.59 -8.66 -17.63
CA ALA A 379 0.05 -9.87 -18.23
C ALA A 379 0.82 -10.28 -19.49
N SER A 380 1.51 -9.34 -20.14
CA SER A 380 2.29 -9.59 -21.33
C SER A 380 3.65 -10.24 -21.11
N LEU A 381 4.23 -10.06 -19.92
CA LEU A 381 5.61 -10.42 -19.59
C LEU A 381 5.70 -11.58 -18.61
N CYS A 382 4.64 -11.79 -17.84
CA CYS A 382 4.54 -12.86 -16.89
C CYS A 382 4.13 -14.18 -17.57
N THR A 383 4.95 -15.22 -17.43
CA THR A 383 4.73 -16.56 -18.00
C THR A 383 4.89 -17.63 -16.93
N SER A 384 4.33 -18.84 -17.07
CA SER A 384 4.60 -19.89 -16.08
C SER A 384 6.03 -20.44 -16.23
N ALA A 385 6.67 -20.79 -15.12
CA ALA A 385 8.02 -21.35 -15.12
C ALA A 385 8.17 -22.46 -14.08
N LYS A 386 8.98 -23.47 -14.41
CA LYS A 386 9.41 -24.51 -13.47
C LYS A 386 10.87 -24.28 -13.14
N SER A 387 11.17 -24.18 -11.85
CA SER A 387 12.51 -23.91 -11.37
C SER A 387 12.89 -24.88 -10.27
N SER A 388 14.17 -25.21 -10.19
CA SER A 388 14.72 -25.93 -9.05
C SER A 388 15.56 -24.97 -8.21
N LEU A 389 15.14 -24.77 -6.96
CA LEU A 389 15.81 -23.88 -6.03
C LEU A 389 16.81 -24.70 -5.22
N HIS A 390 18.08 -24.28 -5.24
CA HIS A 390 19.16 -24.91 -4.50
C HIS A 390 19.50 -24.08 -3.25
N TYR A 391 19.83 -24.73 -2.13
CA TYR A 391 20.15 -24.07 -0.86
C TYR A 391 21.55 -24.42 -0.36
N SER A 392 22.08 -23.63 0.56
CA SER A 392 23.42 -23.77 1.13
C SER A 392 23.64 -25.07 1.90
N ASP A 393 22.57 -25.67 2.44
CA ASP A 393 22.59 -26.97 3.12
C ASP A 393 22.64 -28.16 2.14
N GLY A 394 22.62 -27.90 0.83
CA GLY A 394 22.62 -28.89 -0.24
C GLY A 394 21.24 -29.47 -0.54
N SER A 395 20.19 -28.99 0.11
CA SER A 395 18.82 -29.34 -0.25
C SER A 395 18.39 -28.66 -1.55
N GLU A 396 17.36 -29.23 -2.18
CA GLU A 396 16.80 -28.77 -3.44
C GLU A 396 15.28 -28.81 -3.36
N LYS A 397 14.62 -27.78 -3.90
CA LYS A 397 13.17 -27.71 -3.99
C LYS A 397 12.72 -27.34 -5.39
N ASN A 398 11.99 -28.26 -6.01
CA ASN A 398 11.30 -27.99 -7.27
C ASN A 398 10.05 -27.15 -7.01
N VAL A 399 9.95 -26.02 -7.68
CA VAL A 399 8.84 -25.06 -7.58
C VAL A 399 8.22 -24.88 -8.96
N ASP A 400 6.88 -24.92 -9.01
CA ASP A 400 6.10 -24.61 -10.20
C ASP A 400 5.51 -23.21 -10.05
N PHE A 401 6.23 -22.20 -10.55
CA PHE A 401 5.77 -20.83 -10.55
C PHE A 401 4.65 -20.69 -11.57
N GLN A 402 3.41 -20.56 -11.07
CA GLN A 402 2.25 -20.33 -11.91
C GLN A 402 2.37 -19.02 -12.71
N THR A 403 3.14 -18.06 -12.17
CA THR A 403 3.58 -16.88 -12.88
C THR A 403 5.01 -16.51 -12.48
N TYR A 404 5.88 -16.40 -13.47
CA TYR A 404 7.25 -15.94 -13.41
C TYR A 404 7.39 -14.77 -14.38
N CYS A 405 7.62 -13.59 -13.82
CA CYS A 405 7.69 -12.35 -14.57
C CYS A 405 9.15 -12.05 -14.91
N ASP A 406 9.62 -12.59 -16.04
CA ASP A 406 10.98 -12.33 -16.52
C ASP A 406 11.00 -11.17 -17.53
N GLY A 407 12.01 -10.32 -17.45
CA GLY A 407 12.19 -9.18 -18.35
C GLY A 407 11.78 -7.82 -17.78
N ALA A 408 12.24 -6.76 -18.47
CA ALA A 408 11.96 -5.39 -18.10
C ALA A 408 10.52 -5.08 -18.53
N TRP A 409 9.76 -4.37 -17.72
CA TRP A 409 8.43 -3.93 -18.12
C TRP A 409 8.60 -2.97 -19.30
N GLY A 410 8.24 -3.45 -20.49
CA GLY A 410 8.85 -3.00 -21.75
C GLY A 410 8.66 -1.52 -22.10
N THR A 411 9.69 -0.98 -22.76
CA THR A 411 9.80 0.13 -23.75
C THR A 411 9.09 1.48 -23.55
N ASN A 412 8.16 1.63 -22.60
CA ASN A 412 7.70 2.93 -22.12
C ASN A 412 8.16 3.20 -20.67
N GLN A 413 9.37 2.74 -20.38
CA GLN A 413 10.26 3.27 -19.35
C GLN A 413 9.79 3.23 -17.89
N MET A 414 8.69 2.58 -17.51
CA MET A 414 8.40 2.42 -16.08
C MET A 414 8.34 0.95 -15.74
N LEU A 415 9.06 0.59 -14.67
CA LEU A 415 9.13 -0.71 -13.98
C LEU A 415 10.21 -1.67 -14.59
N PHE A 416 11.34 -1.87 -13.91
CA PHE A 416 12.48 -2.66 -14.42
C PHE A 416 12.72 -3.98 -13.62
N GLN A 417 12.70 -5.09 -14.39
CA GLN A 417 13.56 -6.31 -14.57
C GLN A 417 13.90 -7.40 -13.51
N VAL A 418 13.86 -8.65 -14.04
CA VAL A 418 14.28 -10.04 -13.65
C VAL A 418 13.45 -10.77 -12.57
N GLY A 419 13.03 -12.01 -12.89
CA GLY A 419 11.99 -12.79 -12.21
C GLY A 419 12.24 -13.14 -10.74
N ASP A 420 11.82 -12.22 -9.88
CA ASP A 420 11.85 -12.32 -8.44
C ASP A 420 10.44 -12.18 -7.83
N VAL A 421 10.36 -12.33 -6.50
CA VAL A 421 9.10 -12.16 -5.77
C VAL A 421 8.51 -10.73 -5.89
N ARG A 422 9.34 -9.71 -6.10
CA ARG A 422 8.92 -8.30 -6.17
C ARG A 422 8.19 -8.00 -7.48
N ASN A 423 8.61 -8.62 -8.58
CA ASN A 423 7.92 -8.50 -9.87
C ASN A 423 6.54 -9.16 -9.85
N ALA A 424 6.40 -10.32 -9.19
CA ALA A 424 5.10 -10.95 -8.99
C ALA A 424 4.17 -10.07 -8.12
N ALA A 425 4.72 -9.42 -7.09
CA ALA A 425 3.97 -8.49 -6.23
C ALA A 425 3.52 -7.24 -6.99
N ALA A 426 4.42 -6.65 -7.79
CA ALA A 426 4.11 -5.52 -8.65
C ALA A 426 2.98 -5.84 -9.63
N ALA A 427 3.04 -7.02 -10.26
CA ALA A 427 2.02 -7.50 -11.19
C ALA A 427 0.65 -7.70 -10.53
N LEU A 428 0.63 -8.31 -9.34
CA LEU A 428 -0.59 -8.42 -8.55
C LEU A 428 -1.15 -7.04 -8.21
N GLU A 429 -0.31 -6.08 -7.81
CA GLU A 429 -0.75 -4.77 -7.38
C GLU A 429 -1.33 -3.92 -8.51
N VAL A 430 -0.73 -3.93 -9.71
CA VAL A 430 -1.32 -3.21 -10.87
C VAL A 430 -2.67 -3.82 -11.27
N LEU A 431 -2.84 -5.14 -11.19
CA LEU A 431 -4.14 -5.80 -11.41
C LEU A 431 -5.18 -5.38 -10.37
N GLN A 432 -4.77 -5.32 -9.10
CA GLN A 432 -5.64 -4.87 -8.01
C GLN A 432 -6.03 -3.40 -8.13
N GLY A 433 -5.20 -2.54 -8.73
CA GLY A 433 -5.55 -1.15 -9.04
C GLY A 433 -6.84 -1.02 -9.86
N SER A 434 -7.07 -1.94 -10.81
CA SER A 434 -8.31 -2.03 -11.58
C SER A 434 -9.50 -2.46 -10.71
N LEU A 435 -9.29 -3.42 -9.79
CA LEU A 435 -10.33 -3.86 -8.83
C LEU A 435 -10.74 -2.74 -7.85
N TRP A 436 -9.80 -1.91 -7.41
CA TRP A 436 -10.10 -0.70 -6.61
C TRP A 436 -11.02 0.25 -7.37
N THR A 437 -10.74 0.48 -8.66
CA THR A 437 -11.55 1.32 -9.54
C THR A 437 -12.97 0.74 -9.70
N MET A 438 -13.10 -0.58 -9.87
CA MET A 438 -14.41 -1.24 -9.96
C MET A 438 -15.20 -1.18 -8.65
N LYS A 439 -14.54 -1.41 -7.50
CA LYS A 439 -15.14 -1.30 -6.17
C LYS A 439 -15.70 0.11 -5.93
N ARG A 440 -14.99 1.14 -6.40
CA ARG A 440 -15.48 2.52 -6.44
C ARG A 440 -16.76 2.68 -7.27
N GLN A 441 -16.80 2.17 -8.50
CA GLN A 441 -17.98 2.29 -9.36
C GLN A 441 -19.22 1.63 -8.75
N SER A 442 -19.02 0.49 -8.06
CA SER A 442 -20.08 -0.20 -7.34
C SER A 442 -20.60 0.59 -6.14
N ALA A 443 -19.71 1.28 -5.40
CA ALA A 443 -20.11 2.15 -4.28
C ALA A 443 -20.84 3.42 -4.72
N ALA A 444 -20.56 3.93 -5.94
CA ALA A 444 -21.19 5.13 -6.50
C ALA A 444 -22.57 4.89 -7.15
N THR A 445 -22.98 3.63 -7.36
CA THR A 445 -24.27 3.29 -7.97
C THR A 445 -25.33 3.14 -6.88
N PRO A 446 -26.37 4.01 -6.80
CA PRO A 446 -27.49 3.76 -5.90
C PRO A 446 -28.19 2.49 -6.37
N THR A 447 -28.46 1.54 -5.47
CA THR A 447 -29.29 0.37 -5.75
C THR A 447 -30.69 0.81 -6.23
N SER A 448 -30.85 0.98 -7.54
CA SER A 448 -32.14 1.14 -8.21
C SER A 448 -32.78 -0.24 -8.37
N GLY A 449 -33.28 -0.80 -7.27
CA GLY A 449 -33.82 -2.16 -7.32
C GLY A 449 -34.63 -2.65 -6.12
N ALA A 450 -34.94 -1.79 -5.14
CA ALA A 450 -36.00 -2.13 -4.18
C ALA A 450 -37.34 -1.68 -4.79
N PRO A 451 -38.31 -2.59 -5.01
CA PRO A 451 -39.67 -2.17 -5.36
C PRO A 451 -40.19 -1.29 -4.23
N ALA A 452 -40.67 -0.09 -4.57
CA ALA A 452 -41.47 0.70 -3.65
C ALA A 452 -42.60 -0.19 -3.09
N PRO A 453 -42.86 -0.20 -1.77
CA PRO A 453 -43.94 -1.00 -1.22
C PRO A 453 -45.24 -0.53 -1.85
N THR A 454 -45.87 -1.41 -2.61
CA THR A 454 -47.17 -1.19 -3.23
C THR A 454 -48.19 -0.91 -2.15
N ALA A 455 -48.73 0.31 -2.15
CA ALA A 455 -49.88 0.68 -1.34
C ALA A 455 -51.06 -0.23 -1.74
N THR A 456 -51.32 -1.23 -0.91
CA THR A 456 -52.57 -1.98 -0.99
C THR A 456 -53.55 -1.31 -0.04
N ASP A 457 -54.59 -0.73 -0.65
CA ASP A 457 -55.79 -0.30 0.04
C ASP A 457 -56.36 -1.46 0.86
N LYS A 458 -56.27 -1.33 2.19
CA LYS A 458 -57.20 -1.99 3.11
C LYS A 458 -57.78 -0.97 4.07
N LYS A 459 -59.02 -0.60 3.80
CA LYS A 459 -59.94 -0.02 4.78
C LYS A 459 -60.08 -0.96 5.97
N GLY A 460 -60.00 -0.41 7.19
CA GLY A 460 -60.70 -0.92 8.36
C GLY A 460 -59.86 -1.01 9.63
N GLY A 461 -60.25 -0.23 10.64
CA GLY A 461 -59.94 -0.52 12.06
C GLY A 461 -58.98 0.47 12.71
N ALA A 462 -59.52 1.48 13.37
CA ALA A 462 -58.80 2.38 14.25
C ALA A 462 -58.28 1.64 15.48
N GLU A 463 -57.04 1.89 15.89
CA GLU A 463 -56.71 2.07 17.30
C GLU A 463 -55.41 2.86 17.48
N THR A 464 -55.53 3.87 18.33
CA THR A 464 -54.55 4.84 18.83
C THR A 464 -53.22 4.23 19.29
N LEU A 465 -52.12 4.99 19.15
CA LEU A 465 -51.22 5.33 20.27
C LEU A 465 -50.26 6.47 19.90
N LYS A 466 -50.40 7.58 20.61
CA LYS A 466 -49.54 8.77 20.59
C LYS A 466 -48.21 8.49 21.30
N GLY A 467 -47.11 8.81 20.62
CA GLY A 467 -46.08 9.76 21.05
C GLY A 467 -45.17 9.42 22.24
N ARG A 468 -43.86 9.59 22.02
CA ARG A 468 -43.03 10.49 22.84
C ARG A 468 -41.64 10.69 22.25
N SER A 469 -41.38 11.94 21.88
CA SER A 469 -40.07 12.52 21.61
C SER A 469 -39.61 13.35 22.82
N SER A 470 -38.29 13.36 23.03
CA SER A 470 -37.44 14.47 23.53
C SER A 470 -37.80 15.19 24.84
N VAL A 471 -36.85 15.24 25.77
CA VAL A 471 -36.77 16.31 26.79
C VAL A 471 -35.32 16.81 26.89
N VAL A 472 -35.14 18.09 26.56
CA VAL A 472 -34.04 18.96 27.02
C VAL A 472 -34.68 20.11 27.80
N ALA A 473 -34.15 20.33 29.01
CA ALA A 473 -34.09 21.52 29.88
C ALA A 473 -35.21 22.59 29.87
N ALA A 474 -35.65 23.01 31.06
CA ALA A 474 -35.25 24.31 31.64
C ALA A 474 -36.05 24.75 32.89
N ILE A 475 -35.29 25.20 33.90
CA ILE A 475 -35.47 26.39 34.76
C ILE A 475 -36.46 26.36 35.95
N ALA A 476 -35.90 26.81 37.09
CA ALA A 476 -36.48 26.98 38.42
C ALA A 476 -37.15 28.34 38.63
N ALA A 477 -38.14 28.41 39.54
CA ALA A 477 -38.32 29.48 40.55
C ALA A 477 -39.64 29.33 41.34
N VAL A 478 -39.53 29.39 42.69
CA VAL A 478 -40.40 30.15 43.64
C VAL A 478 -41.85 29.62 43.86
N VAL A 479 -42.50 29.52 45.04
CA VAL A 479 -42.27 29.63 46.50
C VAL A 479 -43.66 29.39 47.16
N VAL A 480 -43.69 28.84 48.39
CA VAL A 480 -44.75 28.89 49.44
C VAL A 480 -46.00 27.99 49.33
N ALA A 481 -45.90 26.91 50.12
CA ALA A 481 -46.77 26.42 51.20
C ALA A 481 -48.30 26.39 51.03
N VAL A 482 -48.86 25.18 51.16
CA VAL A 482 -50.08 24.93 51.95
C VAL A 482 -49.97 23.59 52.73
N VAL A 483 -50.08 23.77 54.04
CA VAL A 483 -50.46 22.97 55.21
C VAL A 483 -51.24 21.64 55.03
N ALA A 484 -51.06 20.77 56.05
CA ALA A 484 -51.84 19.62 56.54
C ALA A 484 -51.62 18.28 55.81
N LEU A 485 -51.31 17.17 56.46
CA LEU A 485 -51.37 16.73 57.87
C LEU A 485 -50.33 15.64 58.08
#